data_AF-A0A1Z9BPV4-F1
#
_entry.id   AF-A0A1Z9BPV4-F1
#
_cell.length_a   1.000
_cell.length_b   1.000
_cell.length_c   1.000
_cell.angle_alpha   90.00
_cell.angle_beta   90.00
_cell.angle_gamma   90.00
#
_symmetry.space_group_name_H-M   'P 1'
#
loop_
_entity.id
_entity.type
_entity.pdbx_description
1 polymer ?
#
loop_
_entity_poly.entity_id
_entity_poly.type
_entity_poly.pdbx_seq_one_letter_code
_entity_poly.pdbx_strand_id
1 'polypeptide(L)'
;MNPYEKLLNRKRKWTPVQTSAGICSEGTEETLYRVLALRHMELPVGDFITDALNNDVPEMARELLLSNVKDEENHDLALSYIANAYGVDEKSEREGLALREAWTSHPDHTILKAMVAERAIFFVLLPFLRAHGDPGMRTVSADISRDEQIHVATNSLVCSELGLSASPSLDKLRKATINWVMQPLGINTNNKKLDKKFWLRSSDLLMYEGKAPELSFTKSARMPAFFEHSNVNLPSYA
;
A
#
# COMPACT_ATOMS: atom_id res chain seq x y z
N MET A 1 -27.36 -6.60 -7.78
CA MET A 1 -25.90 -6.50 -7.64
C MET A 1 -25.56 -6.22 -6.19
N ASN A 2 -24.96 -7.19 -5.50
CA ASN A 2 -24.54 -7.05 -4.11
C ASN A 2 -23.32 -6.09 -4.00
N PRO A 3 -22.93 -5.63 -2.79
CA PRO A 3 -21.80 -4.72 -2.63
C PRO A 3 -20.47 -5.25 -3.20
N TYR A 4 -20.19 -6.55 -3.05
CA TYR A 4 -18.98 -7.21 -3.55
C TYR A 4 -18.95 -7.26 -5.08
N GLU A 5 -20.05 -7.63 -5.73
CA GLU A 5 -20.18 -7.60 -7.19
C GLU A 5 -19.98 -6.17 -7.75
N LYS A 6 -20.46 -5.14 -7.05
CA LYS A 6 -20.23 -3.74 -7.45
C LYS A 6 -18.75 -3.37 -7.39
N LEU A 7 -18.04 -3.85 -6.37
CA LEU A 7 -16.61 -3.61 -6.20
C LEU A 7 -15.79 -4.38 -7.25
N LEU A 8 -16.12 -5.65 -7.49
CA LEU A 8 -15.50 -6.48 -8.53
C LEU A 8 -15.60 -5.83 -9.92
N ASN A 9 -16.78 -5.32 -10.27
CA ASN A 9 -17.02 -4.66 -11.56
C ASN A 9 -16.25 -3.33 -11.74
N ARG A 10 -15.64 -2.78 -10.67
CA ARG A 10 -14.80 -1.57 -10.75
C ARG A 10 -13.33 -1.88 -11.02
N LYS A 11 -12.90 -3.14 -10.86
CA LYS A 11 -11.50 -3.55 -11.07
C LYS A 11 -11.08 -3.29 -12.51
N ARG A 12 -9.81 -2.90 -12.67
CA ARG A 12 -9.21 -2.63 -13.98
C ARG A 12 -7.94 -3.44 -14.09
N LYS A 13 -7.80 -4.17 -15.20
CA LYS A 13 -6.56 -4.87 -15.48
C LYS A 13 -5.45 -3.88 -15.80
N TRP A 14 -4.27 -4.15 -15.29
CA TRP A 14 -3.03 -3.50 -15.65
C TRP A 14 -1.91 -4.55 -15.58
N THR A 15 -0.75 -4.22 -16.14
CA THR A 15 0.40 -5.13 -16.16
C THR A 15 1.60 -4.40 -15.58
N PRO A 16 2.27 -4.97 -14.56
CA PRO A 16 3.53 -4.44 -14.06
C PRO A 16 4.56 -4.31 -15.18
N VAL A 17 5.18 -3.14 -15.31
CA VAL A 17 6.25 -2.87 -16.28
C VAL A 17 7.51 -2.53 -15.51
N GLN A 18 8.63 -3.15 -15.89
CA GLN A 18 9.93 -2.82 -15.32
C GLN A 18 10.30 -1.38 -15.69
N THR A 19 10.51 -0.54 -14.67
CA THR A 19 10.92 0.85 -14.86
C THR A 19 12.44 1.00 -14.71
N SER A 20 12.98 2.15 -15.11
CA SER A 20 14.34 2.57 -14.82
C SER A 20 14.34 3.63 -13.74
N ALA A 21 15.37 3.66 -12.89
CA ALA A 21 15.46 4.65 -11.82
C ALA A 21 15.57 6.08 -12.38
N GLY A 22 14.70 6.96 -11.92
CA GLY A 22 14.72 8.39 -12.17
C GLY A 22 15.09 9.21 -10.94
N ILE A 23 14.79 10.51 -11.01
CA ILE A 23 15.09 11.47 -9.94
C ILE A 23 13.94 11.50 -8.92
N CYS A 24 14.29 11.28 -7.66
CA CYS A 24 13.40 11.43 -6.50
C CYS A 24 13.63 12.77 -5.78
N SER A 25 12.71 13.16 -4.91
CA SER A 25 12.86 14.34 -4.05
C SER A 25 14.05 14.18 -3.09
N GLU A 26 14.90 15.20 -3.01
CA GLU A 26 16.01 15.25 -2.03
C GLU A 26 15.50 15.14 -0.59
N GLY A 27 16.20 14.38 0.24
CA GLY A 27 15.87 14.17 1.65
C GLY A 27 14.81 13.09 1.89
N THR A 28 14.49 12.29 0.87
CA THR A 28 13.55 11.15 0.97
C THR A 28 14.20 9.79 0.76
N GLU A 29 15.49 9.75 0.49
CA GLU A 29 16.23 8.58 0.02
C GLU A 29 16.08 7.39 1.00
N GLU A 30 16.39 7.60 2.27
CA GLU A 30 16.26 6.54 3.29
C GLU A 30 14.80 6.13 3.51
N THR A 31 13.86 7.08 3.50
CA THR A 31 12.43 6.79 3.63
C THR A 31 11.94 5.96 2.44
N LEU A 32 12.39 6.25 1.22
CA LEU A 32 12.05 5.47 0.02
C LEU A 32 12.56 4.04 0.12
N TYR A 33 13.79 3.81 0.62
CA TYR A 33 14.26 2.45 0.86
C TYR A 33 13.42 1.70 1.89
N ARG A 34 12.98 2.36 2.97
CA ARG A 34 12.08 1.75 3.96
C ARG A 34 10.68 1.48 3.41
N VAL A 35 10.16 2.37 2.56
CA VAL A 35 8.91 2.15 1.82
C VAL A 35 9.03 0.91 0.92
N LEU A 36 10.11 0.81 0.13
CA LEU A 36 10.34 -0.32 -0.75
C LEU A 36 10.57 -1.63 0.02
N ALA A 37 11.22 -1.57 1.18
CA ALA A 37 11.38 -2.75 2.04
C ALA A 37 10.05 -3.31 2.55
N LEU A 38 8.98 -2.50 2.63
CA LEU A 38 7.65 -3.00 2.95
C LEU A 38 6.94 -3.70 1.79
N ARG A 39 7.51 -3.76 0.57
CA ARG A 39 6.97 -4.64 -0.49
C ARG A 39 6.90 -6.10 -0.05
N HIS A 40 7.76 -6.52 0.88
CA HIS A 40 7.73 -7.86 1.48
C HIS A 40 6.42 -8.17 2.23
N MET A 41 5.55 -7.17 2.45
CA MET A 41 4.22 -7.34 3.04
C MET A 41 3.14 -7.71 2.01
N GLU A 42 3.34 -7.50 0.70
CA GLU A 42 2.32 -7.72 -0.34
C GLU A 42 1.85 -9.18 -0.36
N LEU A 43 2.79 -10.14 -0.50
CA LEU A 43 2.45 -11.57 -0.49
C LEU A 43 1.82 -12.03 0.85
N PRO A 44 2.34 -11.66 2.03
CA PRO A 44 1.67 -11.92 3.29
C PRO A 44 0.24 -11.36 3.40
N VAL A 45 -0.05 -10.19 2.81
CA VAL A 45 -1.42 -9.67 2.77
C VAL A 45 -2.31 -10.58 1.90
N GLY A 46 -1.80 -11.04 0.75
CA GLY A 46 -2.46 -12.06 -0.06
C GLY A 46 -2.69 -13.38 0.69
N ASP A 47 -1.71 -13.83 1.49
CA ASP A 47 -1.82 -15.01 2.33
C ASP A 47 -2.87 -14.80 3.44
N PHE A 48 -2.94 -13.62 4.05
CA PHE A 48 -3.98 -13.30 5.04
C PHE A 48 -5.39 -13.42 4.45
N ILE A 49 -5.58 -12.95 3.22
CA ILE A 49 -6.85 -13.08 2.50
C ILE A 49 -7.13 -14.55 2.18
N THR A 50 -6.12 -15.31 1.74
CA THR A 50 -6.24 -16.74 1.42
C THR A 50 -6.61 -17.57 2.66
N ASP A 51 -6.00 -17.27 3.81
CA ASP A 51 -6.34 -17.89 5.08
C ASP A 51 -7.79 -17.57 5.48
N ALA A 52 -8.23 -16.31 5.30
CA ALA A 52 -9.61 -15.93 5.60
C ALA A 52 -10.62 -16.65 4.68
N LEU A 53 -10.28 -16.84 3.40
CA LEU A 53 -11.09 -17.56 2.41
C LEU A 53 -11.34 -19.03 2.77
N ASN A 54 -10.46 -19.63 3.59
CA ASN A 54 -10.60 -20.98 4.10
C ASN A 54 -11.49 -21.07 5.35
N ASN A 55 -11.96 -19.93 5.89
CA ASN A 55 -12.68 -19.83 7.15
C ASN A 55 -14.07 -19.19 6.97
N ASP A 56 -14.35 -18.11 7.71
CA ASP A 56 -15.66 -17.58 8.02
C ASP A 56 -16.11 -16.42 7.13
N VAL A 57 -15.35 -16.08 6.08
CA VAL A 57 -15.71 -14.95 5.20
C VAL A 57 -17.04 -15.19 4.46
N PRO A 58 -17.83 -14.13 4.21
CA PRO A 58 -19.10 -14.24 3.48
C PRO A 58 -18.91 -14.86 2.09
N GLU A 59 -19.78 -15.81 1.73
CA GLU A 59 -19.71 -16.49 0.42
C GLU A 59 -19.73 -15.50 -0.76
N MET A 60 -20.53 -14.43 -0.65
CA MET A 60 -20.60 -13.38 -1.68
C MET A 60 -19.31 -12.58 -1.87
N ALA A 61 -18.39 -12.59 -0.89
CA ALA A 61 -17.13 -11.88 -0.95
C ALA A 61 -16.02 -12.70 -1.64
N ARG A 62 -16.18 -14.03 -1.74
CA ARG A 62 -15.06 -14.94 -2.07
C ARG A 62 -14.46 -14.70 -3.45
N GLU A 63 -15.29 -14.48 -4.46
CA GLU A 63 -14.81 -14.17 -5.82
C GLU A 63 -13.96 -12.88 -5.84
N LEU A 64 -14.40 -11.85 -5.14
CA LEU A 64 -13.67 -10.58 -5.06
C LEU A 64 -12.38 -10.73 -4.26
N LEU A 65 -12.39 -11.44 -3.14
CA LEU A 65 -11.22 -11.70 -2.32
C LEU A 65 -10.16 -12.50 -3.09
N LEU A 66 -10.55 -13.55 -3.84
CA LEU A 66 -9.64 -14.28 -4.73
C LEU A 66 -9.05 -13.36 -5.81
N SER A 67 -9.86 -12.44 -6.35
CA SER A 67 -9.35 -11.44 -7.27
C SER A 67 -8.40 -10.44 -6.61
N ASN A 68 -8.54 -10.15 -5.31
CA ASN A 68 -7.63 -9.24 -4.60
C ASN A 68 -6.28 -9.93 -4.34
N VAL A 69 -6.26 -11.23 -3.99
CA VAL A 69 -5.02 -12.01 -3.88
C VAL A 69 -4.20 -11.93 -5.16
N LYS A 70 -4.85 -11.97 -6.33
CA LYS A 70 -4.14 -11.85 -7.61
C LYS A 70 -3.57 -10.46 -7.85
N ASP A 71 -4.18 -9.41 -7.30
CA ASP A 71 -3.61 -8.07 -7.37
C ASP A 71 -2.35 -7.97 -6.51
N GLU A 72 -2.32 -8.59 -5.33
CA GLU A 72 -1.12 -8.57 -4.46
C GLU A 72 0.10 -9.19 -5.13
N GLU A 73 -0.08 -10.23 -5.94
CA GLU A 73 1.01 -10.79 -6.76
C GLU A 73 1.53 -9.77 -7.79
N ASN A 74 0.64 -8.94 -8.36
CA ASN A 74 1.03 -7.87 -9.28
C ASN A 74 1.67 -6.69 -8.54
N HIS A 75 1.21 -6.39 -7.32
CA HIS A 75 1.78 -5.36 -6.46
C HIS A 75 3.21 -5.71 -6.07
N ASP A 76 3.44 -6.93 -5.58
CA ASP A 76 4.76 -7.45 -5.24
C ASP A 76 5.72 -7.37 -6.42
N LEU A 77 5.27 -7.80 -7.61
CA LEU A 77 6.08 -7.74 -8.83
C LEU A 77 6.43 -6.29 -9.21
N ALA A 78 5.43 -5.39 -9.19
CA ALA A 78 5.63 -4.00 -9.57
C ALA A 78 6.56 -3.25 -8.61
N LEU A 79 6.40 -3.46 -7.30
CA LEU A 79 7.29 -2.88 -6.29
C LEU A 79 8.68 -3.50 -6.33
N SER A 80 8.78 -4.79 -6.64
CA SER A 80 10.06 -5.47 -6.87
C SER A 80 10.79 -4.93 -8.10
N TYR A 81 10.08 -4.56 -9.17
CA TYR A 81 10.69 -3.87 -10.31
C TYR A 81 11.28 -2.52 -9.92
N ILE A 82 10.61 -1.76 -9.05
CA ILE A 82 11.17 -0.51 -8.53
C ILE A 82 12.41 -0.79 -7.67
N ALA A 83 12.34 -1.76 -6.76
CA ALA A 83 13.48 -2.16 -5.94
C ALA A 83 14.68 -2.62 -6.79
N ASN A 84 14.44 -3.34 -7.89
CA ASN A 84 15.49 -3.75 -8.82
C ASN A 84 16.14 -2.55 -9.53
N ALA A 85 15.36 -1.52 -9.87
CA ALA A 85 15.86 -0.34 -10.54
C ALA A 85 16.71 0.55 -9.62
N TYR A 86 16.31 0.69 -8.35
CA TYR A 86 16.96 1.55 -7.37
C TYR A 86 18.02 0.84 -6.51
N GLY A 87 17.99 -0.49 -6.48
CA GLY A 87 18.68 -1.28 -5.47
C GLY A 87 17.91 -1.30 -4.14
N VAL A 88 18.52 -1.92 -3.14
CA VAL A 88 17.96 -2.07 -1.80
C VAL A 88 18.97 -1.63 -0.75
N ASP A 89 18.48 -1.18 0.40
CA ASP A 89 19.28 -0.99 1.60
C ASP A 89 19.17 -2.22 2.49
N GLU A 90 20.28 -2.94 2.72
CA GLU A 90 20.28 -4.22 3.44
C GLU A 90 19.70 -4.11 4.85
N LYS A 91 19.93 -2.98 5.53
CA LYS A 91 19.38 -2.73 6.86
C LYS A 91 17.86 -2.60 6.78
N SER A 92 17.35 -1.80 5.85
CA SER A 92 15.92 -1.61 5.63
C SER A 92 15.23 -2.91 5.24
N GLU A 93 15.84 -3.74 4.39
CA GLU A 93 15.31 -5.07 4.01
C GLU A 93 15.17 -5.99 5.23
N ARG A 94 16.23 -6.09 6.05
CA ARG A 94 16.22 -6.92 7.25
C ARG A 94 15.17 -6.46 8.26
N GLU A 95 15.04 -5.14 8.46
CA GLU A 95 14.04 -4.57 9.37
C GLU A 95 12.61 -4.72 8.82
N GLY A 96 12.42 -4.58 7.50
CA GLY A 96 11.16 -4.84 6.81
C GLY A 96 10.70 -6.29 6.96
N LEU A 97 11.60 -7.26 6.80
CA LEU A 97 11.31 -8.68 7.03
C LEU A 97 10.97 -8.98 8.49
N ALA A 98 11.59 -8.30 9.47
CA ALA A 98 11.23 -8.43 10.87
C ALA A 98 9.82 -7.89 11.17
N LEU A 99 9.43 -6.77 10.54
CA LEU A 99 8.06 -6.25 10.61
C LEU A 99 7.08 -7.23 9.98
N ARG A 100 7.41 -7.79 8.81
CA ARG A 100 6.62 -8.83 8.14
C ARG A 100 6.32 -10.01 9.05
N GLU A 101 7.34 -10.51 9.75
CA GLU A 101 7.17 -11.59 10.72
C GLU A 101 6.23 -11.19 11.86
N ALA A 102 6.38 -9.97 12.39
CA ALA A 102 5.50 -9.47 13.45
C ALA A 102 4.02 -9.38 13.01
N TRP A 103 3.75 -9.01 11.76
CA TRP A 103 2.39 -9.00 11.19
C TRP A 103 1.85 -10.42 10.97
N THR A 104 2.68 -11.30 10.43
CA THR A 104 2.31 -12.70 10.15
C THR A 104 1.93 -13.41 11.44
N SER A 105 2.77 -13.28 12.46
CA SER A 105 2.58 -13.86 13.79
C SER A 105 1.52 -13.17 14.66
N HIS A 106 0.96 -12.01 14.24
CA HIS A 106 -0.03 -11.31 15.05
C HIS A 106 -1.35 -12.11 15.13
N PRO A 107 -1.98 -12.25 16.32
CA PRO A 107 -3.13 -13.14 16.53
C PRO A 107 -4.48 -12.61 16.03
N ASP A 108 -4.57 -11.32 15.70
CA ASP A 108 -5.79 -10.77 15.10
C ASP A 108 -6.14 -11.51 13.80
N HIS A 109 -7.44 -11.55 13.53
CA HIS A 109 -8.01 -12.17 12.35
C HIS A 109 -7.29 -11.71 11.08
N THR A 110 -6.97 -12.64 10.17
CA THR A 110 -6.15 -12.36 9.00
C THR A 110 -6.75 -11.29 8.09
N ILE A 111 -8.07 -11.36 7.79
CA ILE A 111 -8.74 -10.30 7.02
C ILE A 111 -8.69 -8.91 7.68
N LEU A 112 -8.68 -8.87 9.02
CA LEU A 112 -8.56 -7.63 9.79
C LEU A 112 -7.12 -7.10 9.74
N LYS A 113 -6.11 -7.98 9.75
CA LYS A 113 -4.71 -7.60 9.53
C LYS A 113 -4.53 -6.99 8.14
N ALA A 114 -5.05 -7.62 7.09
CA ALA A 114 -5.05 -7.08 5.72
C ALA A 114 -5.71 -5.69 5.68
N MET A 115 -6.93 -5.57 6.20
CA MET A 115 -7.65 -4.28 6.27
C MET A 115 -6.83 -3.17 6.94
N VAL A 116 -6.18 -3.46 8.07
CA VAL A 116 -5.37 -2.45 8.79
C VAL A 116 -4.12 -2.07 8.00
N ALA A 117 -3.43 -3.05 7.41
CA ALA A 117 -2.23 -2.81 6.61
C ALA A 117 -2.53 -1.94 5.37
N GLU A 118 -3.50 -2.35 4.55
CA GLU A 118 -3.93 -1.63 3.35
C GLU A 118 -4.39 -0.20 3.69
N ARG A 119 -5.33 -0.09 4.65
CA ARG A 119 -5.98 1.19 4.97
C ARG A 119 -5.05 2.21 5.59
N ALA A 120 -4.11 1.79 6.43
CA ALA A 120 -3.38 2.72 7.28
C ALA A 120 -1.86 2.64 7.12
N ILE A 121 -1.34 1.72 6.32
CA ILE A 121 0.06 1.68 5.90
C ILE A 121 0.13 1.95 4.40
N PHE A 122 -0.41 1.08 3.54
CA PHE A 122 -0.26 1.23 2.09
C PHE A 122 -0.92 2.51 1.54
N PHE A 123 -2.09 2.89 2.04
CA PHE A 123 -2.69 4.21 1.75
C PHE A 123 -1.90 5.43 2.26
N VAL A 124 -0.81 5.22 2.99
CA VAL A 124 0.16 6.27 3.33
C VAL A 124 1.40 6.17 2.44
N LEU A 125 1.89 4.96 2.19
CA LEU A 125 3.11 4.72 1.40
C LEU A 125 2.90 5.02 -0.08
N LEU A 126 1.78 4.62 -0.68
CA LEU A 126 1.50 4.87 -2.09
C LEU A 126 1.40 6.38 -2.38
N PRO A 127 0.72 7.21 -1.56
CA PRO A 127 0.83 8.66 -1.67
C PRO A 127 2.23 9.24 -1.43
N PHE A 128 3.07 8.60 -0.61
CA PHE A 128 4.46 9.00 -0.43
C PHE A 128 5.27 8.80 -1.72
N LEU A 129 5.19 7.61 -2.32
CA LEU A 129 5.78 7.30 -3.63
C LEU A 129 5.28 8.29 -4.70
N ARG A 130 4.00 8.63 -4.67
CA ARG A 130 3.43 9.62 -5.59
C ARG A 130 3.95 11.04 -5.37
N ALA A 131 4.23 11.42 -4.13
CA ALA A 131 4.70 12.75 -3.78
C ALA A 131 6.18 12.95 -4.10
N HIS A 132 7.00 11.92 -3.89
CA HIS A 132 8.46 12.05 -3.83
C HIS A 132 9.23 11.10 -4.74
N GLY A 133 8.58 10.05 -5.23
CA GLY A 133 9.18 9.15 -6.20
C GLY A 133 9.29 9.77 -7.59
N ASP A 134 10.02 9.05 -8.44
CA ASP A 134 10.15 9.34 -9.86
C ASP A 134 8.83 9.02 -10.63
N PRO A 135 8.78 9.23 -11.95
CA PRO A 135 7.60 8.90 -12.75
C PRO A 135 7.19 7.41 -12.70
N GLY A 136 8.14 6.49 -12.52
CA GLY A 136 7.87 5.05 -12.40
C GLY A 136 7.13 4.73 -11.11
N MET A 137 7.65 5.20 -9.97
CA MET A 137 7.02 5.09 -8.66
C MET A 137 5.62 5.73 -8.63
N ARG A 138 5.44 6.88 -9.28
CA ARG A 138 4.13 7.56 -9.38
C ARG A 138 3.10 6.75 -10.16
N THR A 139 3.54 6.11 -11.24
CA THR A 139 2.69 5.26 -12.07
C THR A 139 2.28 4.01 -11.32
N VAL A 140 3.26 3.24 -10.81
CA VAL A 140 3.00 2.02 -10.03
C VAL A 140 2.14 2.31 -8.82
N SER A 141 2.45 3.37 -8.04
CA SER A 141 1.63 3.73 -6.89
C SER A 141 0.20 4.12 -7.27
N ALA A 142 -0.02 4.74 -8.43
CA ALA A 142 -1.36 5.06 -8.91
C ALA A 142 -2.13 3.83 -9.41
N ASP A 143 -1.45 2.81 -9.92
CA ASP A 143 -2.05 1.55 -10.32
C ASP A 143 -2.47 0.75 -9.09
N ILE A 144 -1.53 0.49 -8.16
CA ILE A 144 -1.79 -0.18 -6.88
C ILE A 144 -2.87 0.55 -6.07
N SER A 145 -2.84 1.90 -6.00
CA SER A 145 -3.86 2.68 -5.27
C SER A 145 -5.29 2.49 -5.79
N ARG A 146 -5.49 2.05 -7.04
CA ARG A 146 -6.84 1.77 -7.56
C ARG A 146 -7.35 0.43 -7.06
N ASP A 147 -6.48 -0.56 -6.98
CA ASP A 147 -6.80 -1.89 -6.47
C ASP A 147 -7.03 -1.84 -4.96
N GLU A 148 -6.15 -1.14 -4.24
CA GLU A 148 -6.23 -0.98 -2.78
C GLU A 148 -7.50 -0.25 -2.31
N GLN A 149 -8.07 0.64 -3.14
CA GLN A 149 -9.41 1.21 -2.87
C GLN A 149 -10.52 0.16 -2.86
N ILE A 150 -10.38 -0.88 -3.67
CA ILE A 150 -11.30 -1.99 -3.74
C ILE A 150 -11.00 -2.97 -2.60
N HIS A 151 -9.74 -3.23 -2.30
CA HIS A 151 -9.31 -4.12 -1.21
C HIS A 151 -9.80 -3.62 0.14
N VAL A 152 -9.48 -2.37 0.52
CA VAL A 152 -9.92 -1.76 1.78
C VAL A 152 -11.44 -1.74 1.88
N ALA A 153 -12.15 -1.44 0.79
CA ALA A 153 -13.61 -1.45 0.79
C ALA A 153 -14.17 -2.86 1.02
N THR A 154 -13.57 -3.88 0.38
CA THR A 154 -13.94 -5.28 0.54
C THR A 154 -13.68 -5.76 1.95
N ASN A 155 -12.45 -5.57 2.44
CA ASN A 155 -12.01 -6.02 3.75
C ASN A 155 -12.77 -5.31 4.86
N SER A 156 -13.15 -4.03 4.69
CA SER A 156 -14.01 -3.30 5.62
C SER A 156 -15.43 -3.88 5.69
N LEU A 157 -16.02 -4.27 4.56
CA LEU A 157 -17.35 -4.92 4.54
C LEU A 157 -17.29 -6.26 5.26
N VAL A 158 -16.29 -7.10 4.93
CA VAL A 158 -16.10 -8.40 5.57
C VAL A 158 -15.87 -8.25 7.08
N CYS A 159 -14.97 -7.35 7.50
CA CYS A 159 -14.76 -7.08 8.92
C CYS A 159 -16.05 -6.65 9.63
N SER A 160 -16.86 -5.81 8.99
CA SER A 160 -18.15 -5.37 9.56
C SER A 160 -19.15 -6.51 9.69
N GLU A 161 -19.24 -7.41 8.70
CA GLU A 161 -20.14 -8.57 8.73
C GLU A 161 -19.73 -9.59 9.79
N LEU A 162 -18.42 -9.75 10.02
CA LEU A 162 -17.86 -10.62 11.04
C LEU A 162 -17.77 -9.98 12.43
N GLY A 163 -18.13 -8.69 12.57
CA GLY A 163 -18.03 -7.97 13.85
C GLY A 163 -16.59 -7.77 14.34
N LEU A 164 -15.62 -7.75 13.43
CA LEU A 164 -14.20 -7.63 13.74
C LEU A 164 -13.79 -6.18 14.00
N SER A 165 -12.91 -5.99 14.98
CA SER A 165 -12.28 -4.70 15.29
C SER A 165 -10.83 -4.90 15.67
N ALA A 166 -9.96 -3.98 15.23
CA ALA A 166 -8.53 -4.04 15.48
C ALA A 166 -8.25 -4.04 16.98
N SER A 167 -7.49 -5.03 17.45
CA SER A 167 -7.06 -5.04 18.83
C SER A 167 -6.08 -3.90 19.12
N PRO A 168 -5.92 -3.48 20.39
CA PRO A 168 -4.92 -2.49 20.76
C PRO A 168 -3.49 -2.90 20.38
N SER A 169 -3.17 -4.19 20.35
CA SER A 169 -1.86 -4.68 19.93
C SER A 169 -1.66 -4.57 18.41
N LEU A 170 -2.70 -4.81 17.61
CA LEU A 170 -2.63 -4.62 16.16
C LEU A 170 -2.44 -3.13 15.82
N ASP A 171 -3.18 -2.24 16.48
CA ASP A 171 -3.01 -0.78 16.28
C ASP A 171 -1.61 -0.32 16.72
N LYS A 172 -1.05 -0.90 17.79
CA LYS A 172 0.34 -0.64 18.19
C LYS A 172 1.34 -1.11 17.13
N LEU A 173 1.13 -2.29 16.54
CA LEU A 173 1.98 -2.80 15.46
C LEU A 173 1.89 -1.91 14.22
N ARG A 174 0.69 -1.46 13.83
CA ARG A 174 0.49 -0.46 12.77
C ARG A 174 1.28 0.81 13.04
N LYS A 175 1.13 1.41 14.23
CA LYS A 175 1.85 2.63 14.63
C LYS A 175 3.37 2.44 14.59
N ALA A 176 3.86 1.30 15.09
CA ALA A 176 5.28 0.98 15.05
C ALA A 176 5.80 0.87 13.62
N THR A 177 5.04 0.20 12.74
CA THR A 177 5.38 0.02 11.32
C THR A 177 5.48 1.37 10.60
N ILE A 178 4.44 2.20 10.64
CA ILE A 178 4.46 3.48 9.93
C ILE A 178 5.46 4.47 10.56
N ASN A 179 5.66 4.43 11.88
CA ASN A 179 6.68 5.22 12.54
C ASN A 179 8.09 4.83 12.12
N TRP A 180 8.36 3.54 11.91
CA TRP A 180 9.64 3.06 11.39
C TRP A 180 9.87 3.56 9.96
N VAL A 181 8.88 3.43 9.07
CA VAL A 181 9.03 3.91 7.68
C VAL A 181 9.36 5.39 7.65
N MET A 182 8.59 6.19 8.37
CA MET A 182 8.68 7.66 8.32
C MET A 182 9.75 8.24 9.25
N GLN A 183 10.49 7.40 10.00
CA GLN A 183 11.49 7.86 10.96
C GLN A 183 12.64 8.69 10.37
N PRO A 184 13.12 8.44 9.14
CA PRO A 184 14.17 9.28 8.55
C PRO A 184 13.72 10.71 8.22
N LEU A 185 12.41 10.93 8.08
CA LEU A 185 11.88 12.27 7.85
C LEU A 185 12.07 13.15 9.09
N GLY A 186 12.62 14.34 8.87
CA GLY A 186 12.78 15.36 9.90
C GLY A 186 11.51 16.16 10.16
N ILE A 187 11.65 17.22 10.96
CA ILE A 187 10.65 18.30 11.04
C ILE A 187 10.91 19.21 9.86
N ASN A 188 9.88 19.47 9.03
CA ASN A 188 10.02 20.35 7.88
C ASN A 188 8.87 21.35 7.81
N THR A 189 9.19 22.61 8.07
CA THR A 189 8.20 23.71 8.08
C THR A 189 7.90 24.26 6.68
N ASN A 190 8.76 23.97 5.69
CA ASN A 190 8.66 24.54 4.34
C ASN A 190 7.93 23.59 3.38
N ASN A 191 8.13 22.29 3.55
CA ASN A 191 7.43 21.25 2.81
C ASN A 191 6.88 20.20 3.77
N LYS A 192 5.58 20.32 4.07
CA LYS A 192 4.86 19.39 4.97
C LYS A 192 4.96 17.92 4.55
N LYS A 193 5.19 17.62 3.27
CA LYS A 193 5.33 16.24 2.78
C LYS A 193 6.69 15.64 3.11
N LEU A 194 7.66 16.44 3.53
CA LEU A 194 8.94 15.99 4.10
C LEU A 194 8.89 15.97 5.63
N ASP A 195 7.73 16.23 6.24
CA ASP A 195 7.55 16.18 7.69
C ASP A 195 6.99 14.82 8.11
N LYS A 196 7.66 14.18 9.06
CA LYS A 196 7.22 12.89 9.62
C LYS A 196 5.78 12.93 10.15
N LYS A 197 5.40 13.99 10.86
CA LYS A 197 4.09 14.09 11.54
C LYS A 197 2.93 14.10 10.55
N PHE A 198 3.12 14.66 9.35
CA PHE A 198 2.12 14.65 8.29
C PHE A 198 1.70 13.22 7.92
N TRP A 199 2.68 12.32 7.74
CA TRP A 199 2.42 10.94 7.35
C TRP A 199 1.86 10.10 8.49
N LEU A 200 2.37 10.29 9.72
CA LEU A 200 1.83 9.60 10.90
C LEU A 200 0.37 10.00 11.17
N ARG A 201 0.06 11.30 11.08
CA ARG A 201 -1.31 11.78 11.23
C ARG A 201 -2.23 11.23 10.14
N SER A 202 -1.75 11.16 8.90
CA SER A 202 -2.51 10.56 7.80
C SER A 202 -2.85 9.08 8.08
N SER A 203 -1.89 8.30 8.61
CA SER A 203 -2.12 6.91 9.04
C SER A 203 -3.21 6.81 10.12
N ASP A 204 -3.15 7.65 11.14
CA ASP A 204 -4.15 7.65 12.23
C ASP A 204 -5.54 8.05 11.74
N LEU A 205 -5.65 9.11 10.92
CA LEU A 205 -6.93 9.53 10.36
C LEU A 205 -7.54 8.46 9.44
N LEU A 206 -6.73 7.78 8.65
CA LEU A 206 -7.20 6.64 7.84
C LEU A 206 -7.70 5.49 8.70
N MET A 207 -6.97 5.15 9.78
CA MET A 207 -7.34 4.08 10.69
C MET A 207 -8.66 4.36 11.43
N TYR A 208 -8.84 5.57 11.95
CA TYR A 208 -9.95 5.89 12.86
C TYR A 208 -11.15 6.53 12.18
N GLU A 209 -10.93 7.30 11.11
CA GLU A 209 -12.00 8.05 10.41
C GLU A 209 -12.25 7.53 8.99
N GLY A 210 -11.40 6.63 8.49
CA GLY A 210 -11.46 6.14 7.10
C GLY A 210 -11.12 7.20 6.05
N LYS A 211 -10.57 8.35 6.47
CA LYS A 211 -10.29 9.50 5.60
C LYS A 211 -9.03 10.22 6.06
N ALA A 212 -8.19 10.63 5.12
CA ALA A 212 -7.10 11.57 5.39
C ALA A 212 -7.21 12.78 4.44
N PRO A 213 -7.84 13.90 4.87
CA PRO A 213 -7.97 15.11 4.05
C PRO A 213 -6.64 15.67 3.55
N GLU A 214 -5.57 15.43 4.32
CA GLU A 214 -4.20 15.83 4.03
C GLU A 214 -3.65 15.21 2.74
N LEU A 215 -4.15 14.03 2.35
CA LEU A 215 -3.77 13.31 1.15
C LEU A 215 -4.55 13.75 -0.10
N SER A 216 -5.41 14.78 -0.02
CA SER A 216 -6.21 15.28 -1.15
C SER A 216 -5.39 15.69 -2.38
N PHE A 217 -4.09 15.95 -2.24
CA PHE A 217 -3.19 16.22 -3.37
C PHE A 217 -3.05 15.02 -4.33
N THR A 218 -3.40 13.79 -3.90
CA THR A 218 -3.40 12.61 -4.78
C THR A 218 -4.58 12.60 -5.75
N LYS A 219 -5.57 13.49 -5.58
CA LYS A 219 -6.70 13.62 -6.51
C LYS A 219 -6.29 14.21 -7.86
N SER A 220 -5.28 15.08 -7.89
CA SER A 220 -4.73 15.59 -9.14
C SER A 220 -3.79 14.55 -9.74
N ALA A 221 -4.24 13.86 -10.79
CA ALA A 221 -3.38 13.04 -11.62
C ALA A 221 -2.36 13.94 -12.32
N ARG A 222 -1.07 13.83 -11.97
CA ARG A 222 0.01 14.21 -12.88
C ARG A 222 0.26 12.98 -13.73
N MET A 223 -0.47 12.86 -14.83
CA MET A 223 -0.09 11.90 -15.87
C MET A 223 1.30 12.32 -16.37
N PRO A 224 2.30 11.42 -16.36
CA PRO A 224 3.60 11.73 -16.94
C PRO A 224 3.39 12.21 -18.37
N ALA A 225 3.94 13.38 -18.70
CA ALA A 225 3.90 13.82 -20.10
C ALA A 225 4.75 12.85 -20.94
N PHE A 226 4.43 12.70 -22.23
CA PHE A 226 5.10 11.77 -23.16
C PHE A 226 6.64 11.89 -23.20
N PHE A 227 7.19 13.02 -22.77
CA PHE A 227 8.62 13.32 -22.74
C PHE A 227 9.26 13.23 -21.34
N GLU A 228 8.48 13.01 -20.28
CA GLU A 228 8.99 12.89 -18.90
C GLU A 228 9.46 11.46 -18.58
N HIS A 229 9.13 10.48 -19.42
CA HIS A 229 9.52 9.10 -19.22
C HIS A 229 9.71 8.35 -20.54
N SER A 230 10.58 7.35 -20.55
CA SER A 230 10.78 6.47 -21.71
C SER A 230 9.49 5.73 -22.02
N ASN A 231 9.12 5.65 -23.30
CA ASN A 231 7.90 4.96 -23.74
C ASN A 231 7.89 3.46 -23.38
N VAL A 232 9.06 2.83 -23.26
CA VAL A 232 9.19 1.42 -22.84
C VAL A 232 8.78 1.18 -21.39
N ASN A 233 8.72 2.24 -20.58
CA ASN A 233 8.36 2.18 -19.17
C ASN A 233 6.88 2.55 -18.92
N LEU A 234 6.12 2.87 -19.97
CA LEU A 234 4.71 3.22 -19.82
C LEU A 234 3.85 1.96 -19.63
N PRO A 235 2.81 2.00 -18.77
CA PRO A 235 1.89 0.89 -18.62
C PRO A 235 1.20 0.56 -19.94
N SER A 236 1.08 -0.73 -20.22
CA SER A 236 0.20 -1.24 -21.27
C SER A 236 -1.17 -1.53 -20.67
N TYR A 237 -2.22 -0.92 -21.23
CA TYR A 237 -3.60 -1.24 -20.91
C TYR A 237 -4.14 -2.12 -22.04
N ALA A 238 -4.61 -3.32 -21.69
CA ALA A 238 -5.23 -4.27 -22.63
C ALA A 238 -6.73 -4.04 -22.77
#